data_AF-A0A438GF77-F1
#
_entry.id   AF-A0A438GF77-F1
#
_cell.length_a   1.000
_cell.length_b   1.000
_cell.length_c   1.000
_cell.angle_alpha   90.00
_cell.angle_beta   90.00
_cell.angle_gamma   90.00
#
_symmetry.space_group_name_H-M   'P 1'
#
loop_
_entity.id
_entity.type
_entity.pdbx_description
1 polymer ?
#
loop_
_entity_poly.entity_id
_entity_poly.type
_entity_poly.pdbx_seq_one_letter_code
_entity_poly.pdbx_strand_id
1 'polypeptide(L)'
;MMPVSAEKSPKGRTGDSFEYKKVKHIKVPKIYWNFTRKAVLTMEWIDGIKLTDEAGMEKACLNRKELIDQGLYCSLRQLLEVGFFHADPHPGNLVATADGSLAYFDFGMMGDIPRHYRVGLIQVVRHL
;
A
#
# COMPACT_ATOMS: atom_id res chain seq x y z
N MET A 1 -40.83 4.05 -0.87
CA MET A 1 -41.44 2.94 -1.62
C MET A 1 -40.32 2.24 -2.38
N MET A 2 -40.06 0.98 -2.05
CA MET A 2 -39.03 0.10 -2.64
C MET A 2 -39.48 -0.43 -4.02
N PRO A 3 -38.78 -1.39 -4.67
CA PRO A 3 -37.52 -1.28 -5.41
C PRO A 3 -37.67 -1.86 -6.86
N VAL A 4 -36.65 -1.78 -7.71
CA VAL A 4 -36.59 -2.58 -8.96
C VAL A 4 -35.48 -3.62 -8.87
N SER A 5 -35.94 -4.83 -9.10
CA SER A 5 -35.38 -6.18 -9.03
C SER A 5 -33.95 -6.43 -9.47
N ALA A 6 -33.39 -7.43 -8.77
CA ALA A 6 -32.21 -8.21 -9.06
C ALA A 6 -32.15 -8.75 -10.50
N GLU A 7 -30.99 -8.56 -11.13
CA GLU A 7 -30.56 -9.35 -12.29
C GLU A 7 -29.47 -10.35 -11.90
N LYS A 8 -29.58 -11.51 -12.53
CA LYS A 8 -29.01 -12.80 -12.14
C LYS A 8 -27.51 -12.88 -12.41
N SER A 9 -26.78 -13.39 -11.43
CA SER A 9 -25.40 -13.86 -11.56
C SER A 9 -25.31 -15.09 -12.50
N PRO A 10 -24.36 -15.17 -13.44
CA PRO A 10 -24.14 -16.38 -14.21
C PRO A 10 -23.35 -17.39 -13.37
N LYS A 11 -23.91 -18.61 -13.25
CA LYS A 11 -23.25 -19.76 -12.64
C LYS A 11 -22.02 -20.17 -13.46
N GLY A 12 -20.83 -19.90 -12.91
CA GLY A 12 -19.54 -20.48 -13.27
C GLY A 12 -19.04 -21.42 -12.17
N ARG A 13 -18.23 -22.40 -12.54
CA ARG A 13 -17.99 -23.69 -11.86
C ARG A 13 -17.01 -23.62 -10.68
N THR A 14 -17.30 -24.46 -9.68
CA THR A 14 -16.40 -25.24 -8.81
C THR A 14 -15.10 -24.61 -8.32
N GLY A 15 -15.09 -24.32 -7.00
CA GLY A 15 -13.97 -24.69 -6.13
C GLY A 15 -12.73 -23.82 -6.21
N ASP A 16 -12.85 -22.56 -5.78
CA ASP A 16 -11.87 -21.93 -4.91
C ASP A 16 -12.59 -20.77 -4.20
N SER A 17 -13.02 -21.01 -2.98
CA SER A 17 -13.35 -19.92 -2.06
C SER A 17 -12.02 -19.25 -1.70
N PHE A 18 -11.54 -18.38 -2.58
CA PHE A 18 -10.59 -17.35 -2.20
C PHE A 18 -11.31 -16.51 -1.16
N GLU A 19 -11.08 -16.81 0.12
CA GLU A 19 -11.22 -15.81 1.16
C GLU A 19 -10.48 -14.59 0.64
N TYR A 20 -11.22 -13.54 0.30
CA TYR A 20 -10.65 -12.21 0.23
C TYR A 20 -10.17 -11.91 1.66
N LYS A 21 -8.96 -12.39 2.01
CA LYS A 21 -8.21 -11.90 3.17
C LYS A 21 -8.32 -10.40 3.08
N LYS A 22 -8.98 -9.77 4.06
CA LYS A 22 -9.06 -8.30 4.19
C LYS A 22 -7.71 -7.75 3.78
N VAL A 23 -7.68 -7.02 2.66
CA VAL A 23 -6.43 -6.48 2.11
C VAL A 23 -5.87 -5.60 3.20
N LYS A 24 -4.79 -6.03 3.88
CA LYS A 24 -4.21 -5.20 4.94
C LYS A 24 -3.62 -3.96 4.28
N HIS A 25 -3.95 -2.81 4.85
CA HIS A 25 -3.97 -1.56 4.11
C HIS A 25 -2.60 -0.88 4.13
N ILE A 26 -2.34 -0.07 3.10
CA ILE A 26 -1.29 0.96 3.19
C ILE A 26 -1.92 2.12 3.96
N LYS A 27 -1.28 2.55 5.06
CA LYS A 27 -1.71 3.71 5.84
C LYS A 27 -0.81 4.91 5.53
N VAL A 28 -1.43 6.07 5.35
CA VAL A 28 -0.73 7.35 5.20
C VAL A 28 -1.23 8.28 6.31
N PRO A 29 -0.34 8.88 7.12
CA PRO A 29 -0.72 9.83 8.15
C PRO A 29 -1.52 10.99 7.56
N LYS A 30 -2.59 11.42 8.24
CA LYS A 30 -3.23 12.68 7.92
C LYS A 30 -2.25 13.85 8.15
N ILE A 31 -2.11 14.73 7.16
CA ILE A 31 -1.31 15.95 7.31
C ILE A 31 -2.16 17.04 7.99
N TYR A 32 -1.58 17.71 8.99
CA TYR A 32 -2.20 18.87 9.63
C TYR A 32 -1.63 20.17 9.07
N TRP A 33 -2.17 20.61 7.92
CA TRP A 33 -1.66 21.75 7.16
C TRP A 33 -1.56 23.06 7.96
N ASN A 34 -2.44 23.30 8.92
CA ASN A 34 -2.41 24.51 9.76
C ASN A 34 -1.16 24.59 10.66
N PHE A 35 -0.53 23.45 10.96
CA PHE A 35 0.68 23.35 11.78
C PHE A 35 1.95 23.11 10.95
N THR A 36 1.81 22.74 9.68
CA THR A 36 2.93 22.59 8.73
C THR A 36 3.45 23.96 8.26
N ARG A 37 4.78 24.08 8.11
CA ARG A 37 5.50 25.26 7.60
C ARG A 37 6.65 24.80 6.68
N LYS A 38 7.38 25.74 6.07
CA LYS A 38 8.46 25.47 5.10
C LYS A 38 9.51 24.45 5.58
N ALA A 39 9.81 24.41 6.88
CA ALA A 39 10.81 23.52 7.47
C ALA A 39 10.24 22.52 8.49
N VAL A 40 8.91 22.44 8.64
CA VAL A 40 8.25 21.58 9.64
C VAL A 40 7.02 20.94 9.01
N LEU A 41 7.01 19.60 8.93
CA LEU A 41 5.85 18.81 8.51
C LEU A 41 5.14 18.23 9.74
N THR A 42 3.88 18.57 9.95
CA THR A 42 3.08 18.04 11.06
C THR A 42 2.04 17.05 10.55
N MET A 43 2.02 15.85 11.13
CA MET A 43 1.18 14.75 10.70
C MET A 43 0.59 13.95 11.87
N GLU A 44 -0.41 13.11 11.59
CA GLU A 44 -0.98 12.13 12.53
C GLU A 44 0.12 11.27 13.14
N TRP A 45 0.11 11.18 14.47
CA TRP A 45 0.92 10.21 15.18
C TRP A 45 0.34 8.81 14.95
N ILE A 46 1.17 7.89 14.49
CA ILE A 46 0.79 6.49 14.28
C ILE A 46 1.74 5.63 15.10
N ASP A 47 1.18 4.86 16.03
CA ASP A 47 1.92 3.83 16.74
C ASP A 47 2.21 2.66 15.80
N GLY A 48 3.48 2.27 15.74
CA GLY A 48 3.91 1.18 14.88
C GLY A 48 5.24 0.57 15.29
N ILE A 49 5.46 -0.64 14.79
CA ILE A 49 6.64 -1.46 15.01
C ILE A 49 7.49 -1.36 13.75
N LYS A 50 8.78 -1.09 13.91
CA LYS A 50 9.70 -1.05 12.76
C LYS A 50 9.78 -2.44 12.13
N LEU A 51 9.82 -2.53 10.80
CA LEU A 51 9.95 -3.82 10.12
C LEU A 51 11.27 -4.54 10.43
N THR A 52 12.26 -3.82 10.99
CA THR A 52 13.54 -4.37 11.46
C THR A 52 13.49 -4.90 12.90
N ASP A 53 12.41 -4.64 13.64
CA ASP A 53 12.23 -5.12 15.02
C ASP A 53 11.53 -6.48 15.05
N GLU A 54 12.32 -7.55 14.91
CA GLU A 54 11.79 -8.91 14.84
C GLU A 54 11.04 -9.32 16.12
N ALA A 55 11.55 -8.94 17.29
CA ALA A 55 10.92 -9.27 18.57
C ALA A 55 9.59 -8.54 18.77
N GLY A 56 9.49 -7.28 18.36
CA GLY A 56 8.24 -6.53 18.37
C GLY A 56 7.21 -7.16 17.43
N MET A 57 7.63 -7.52 16.22
CA MET A 57 6.77 -8.15 15.21
C MET A 57 6.21 -9.50 15.67
N GLU A 58 7.04 -10.35 16.28
CA GLU A 58 6.61 -11.64 16.82
C GLU A 58 5.60 -11.47 17.96
N LYS A 59 5.86 -10.57 18.91
CA LYS A 59 4.94 -10.26 20.02
C LYS A 59 3.59 -9.74 19.54
N ALA A 60 3.58 -8.97 18.45
CA ALA A 60 2.36 -8.45 17.84
C ALA A 60 1.70 -9.47 16.88
N CYS A 61 2.26 -10.67 16.74
CA CYS A 61 1.81 -11.70 15.79
C CYS A 61 1.70 -11.18 14.35
N LEU A 62 2.59 -10.27 13.96
CA LEU A 62 2.62 -9.66 12.63
C LEU A 62 3.57 -10.41 11.71
N ASN A 63 3.13 -10.66 10.48
CA ASN A 63 3.96 -11.30 9.46
C ASN A 63 4.71 -10.26 8.65
N ARG A 64 6.03 -10.16 8.85
CA ARG A 64 6.91 -9.24 8.13
C ARG A 64 6.85 -9.44 6.60
N LYS A 65 6.75 -10.68 6.13
CA LYS A 65 6.69 -10.97 4.69
C LYS A 65 5.43 -10.41 4.06
N GLU A 66 4.28 -10.57 4.72
CA GLU A 66 3.02 -10.02 4.22
C GLU A 66 3.04 -8.48 4.10
N LEU A 67 3.72 -7.80 5.02
CA LEU A 67 3.90 -6.34 4.97
C LEU A 67 4.84 -5.92 3.83
N ILE A 68 5.93 -6.67 3.62
CA ILE A 68 6.82 -6.43 2.48
C ILE A 68 6.06 -6.63 1.16
N ASP A 69 5.26 -7.69 1.05
CA ASP A 69 4.44 -7.95 -0.13
C ASP A 69 3.44 -6.81 -0.40
N GLN A 70 2.85 -6.23 0.66
CA GLN A 70 1.98 -5.06 0.54
C GLN A 70 2.73 -3.82 0.04
N GLY A 71 3.90 -3.54 0.62
CA GLY A 71 4.74 -2.43 0.19
C GLY A 71 5.17 -2.57 -1.27
N LEU A 72 5.59 -3.78 -1.66
CA LEU A 72 5.96 -4.09 -3.04
C LEU A 72 4.80 -3.90 -4.01
N TYR A 73 3.61 -4.43 -3.67
CA TYR A 73 2.40 -4.24 -4.47
C TYR A 73 2.05 -2.75 -4.62
N CYS A 74 2.11 -1.99 -3.53
CA CYS A 74 1.88 -0.55 -3.54
C CYS A 74 2.84 0.18 -4.49
N SER A 75 4.15 -0.09 -4.36
CA SER A 75 5.20 0.52 -5.19
C SER A 75 5.05 0.18 -6.68
N LEU A 76 4.77 -1.09 -7.00
CA LEU A 76 4.55 -1.51 -8.39
C LEU A 76 3.30 -0.87 -8.98
N ARG A 77 2.22 -0.77 -8.20
CA ARG A 77 0.99 -0.08 -8.62
C ARG A 77 1.23 1.40 -8.89
N GLN A 78 1.93 2.07 -7.97
CA GLN A 78 2.34 3.46 -8.13
C GLN A 78 3.13 3.66 -9.44
N LEU A 79 4.10 2.79 -9.71
CA LEU A 79 4.98 2.90 -10.88
C LEU A 79 4.27 2.56 -12.20
N LEU A 80 3.55 1.43 -12.26
CA LEU A 80 3.05 0.87 -13.51
C LEU A 80 1.61 1.30 -13.83
N GLU A 81 0.74 1.41 -12.82
CA GLU A 81 -0.68 1.71 -12.99
C GLU A 81 -0.96 3.22 -12.87
N VAL A 82 -0.51 3.84 -11.77
CA VAL A 82 -0.82 5.25 -11.46
C VAL A 82 0.10 6.18 -12.25
N GLY A 83 1.40 5.90 -12.21
CA GLY A 83 2.44 6.77 -12.76
C GLY A 83 2.86 7.93 -11.88
N PHE A 84 2.54 7.85 -10.59
CA PHE A 84 3.09 8.70 -9.53
C PHE A 84 3.64 7.80 -8.45
N PHE A 85 4.96 7.84 -8.22
CA PHE A 85 5.66 6.81 -7.47
C PHE A 85 6.68 7.34 -6.48
N HIS A 86 6.87 6.57 -5.42
CA HIS A 86 7.93 6.80 -4.44
C HIS A 86 9.25 6.22 -4.95
N ALA A 87 10.22 7.08 -5.23
CA ALA A 87 11.52 6.69 -5.79
C ALA A 87 12.46 6.04 -4.75
N ASP A 88 12.29 6.34 -3.46
CA ASP A 88 13.11 5.76 -2.38
C ASP A 88 12.30 5.31 -1.14
N PRO A 89 11.51 4.22 -1.22
CA PRO A 89 10.72 3.74 -0.08
C PRO A 89 11.61 3.04 0.96
N HIS A 90 12.41 3.83 1.68
CA HIS A 90 13.37 3.35 2.67
C HIS A 90 12.67 2.72 3.89
N PRO A 91 13.11 1.54 4.38
CA PRO A 91 12.46 0.85 5.51
C PRO A 91 12.35 1.68 6.80
N GLY A 92 13.23 2.67 6.98
CA GLY A 92 13.19 3.59 8.12
C GLY A 92 11.94 4.49 8.17
N ASN A 93 11.27 4.69 7.04
CA ASN A 93 10.07 5.50 6.91
C ASN A 93 8.78 4.66 6.95
N LEU A 94 8.92 3.36 7.23
CA LEU A 94 7.84 2.39 7.23
C LEU A 94 7.68 1.76 8.62
N VAL A 95 6.44 1.65 9.08
CA VAL A 95 6.11 0.91 10.30
C VAL A 95 4.92 0.01 10.10
N ALA A 96 4.93 -1.12 10.78
CA ALA A 96 3.80 -2.02 10.88
C ALA A 96 2.89 -1.55 12.03
N THR A 97 1.62 -1.36 11.75
CA THR A 97 0.64 -1.00 12.78
C THR A 97 0.00 -2.27 13.37
N ALA A 98 -0.59 -2.16 14.56
CA ALA A 98 -1.16 -3.30 15.28
C ALA A 98 -2.31 -4.01 14.54
N ASP A 99 -2.99 -3.30 13.62
CA ASP A 99 -4.04 -3.89 12.77
C ASP A 99 -3.49 -4.63 11.54
N GLY A 100 -2.16 -4.66 11.38
CA GLY A 100 -1.46 -5.30 10.29
C GLY A 100 -1.32 -4.44 9.03
N SER A 101 -1.59 -3.13 9.11
CA SER A 101 -1.34 -2.18 8.02
C SER A 101 0.11 -1.70 7.98
N LEU A 102 0.62 -1.40 6.78
CA LEU A 102 1.94 -0.80 6.57
C LEU A 102 1.80 0.73 6.42
N ALA A 103 2.32 1.49 7.39
CA ALA A 103 2.25 2.94 7.38
C ALA A 103 3.50 3.59 6.75
N TYR A 104 3.30 4.58 5.88
CA TYR A 104 4.34 5.35 5.20
C TYR A 104 4.41 6.77 5.77
N PHE A 105 5.60 7.23 6.19
CA PHE A 105 5.80 8.58 6.74
C PHE A 105 6.52 9.55 5.80
N ASP A 106 7.25 9.03 4.82
CA ASP A 106 8.02 9.84 3.89
C ASP A 106 7.44 9.75 2.48
N PHE A 107 7.43 10.91 1.82
CA PHE A 107 7.00 11.13 0.45
C PHE A 107 7.85 12.24 -0.20
N GLY A 108 9.08 12.46 0.31
CA GLY A 108 9.96 13.53 -0.15
C GLY A 108 10.56 13.27 -1.54
N MET A 109 10.65 12.01 -1.94
CA MET A 109 11.16 11.58 -3.25
C MET A 109 10.06 10.94 -4.09
N MET A 110 9.02 11.72 -4.39
CA MET A 110 7.97 11.31 -5.33
C MET A 110 8.28 11.82 -6.74
N GLY A 111 7.89 11.05 -7.76
CA GLY A 111 8.04 11.43 -9.15
C GLY A 111 6.90 10.96 -10.03
N ASP A 112 6.75 11.63 -11.17
CA ASP A 112 5.81 11.24 -12.21
C ASP A 112 6.52 10.43 -13.30
N ILE A 113 5.85 9.41 -13.83
CA ILE A 113 6.29 8.65 -14.98
C ILE A 113 5.21 8.68 -16.09
N PRO A 114 5.54 9.28 -17.25
CA PRO A 114 4.62 9.32 -18.38
C PRO A 114 4.16 7.92 -18.82
N ARG A 115 2.91 7.86 -19.30
CA ARG A 115 2.27 6.59 -19.70
C ARG A 115 3.09 5.77 -20.70
N HIS A 116 3.76 6.42 -21.66
CA HIS A 116 4.53 5.69 -22.68
C HIS A 116 5.72 4.93 -22.07
N TYR A 117 6.41 5.50 -21.07
CA TYR A 117 7.44 4.80 -20.32
C TYR A 117 6.85 3.65 -19.50
N ARG A 118 5.70 3.85 -18.85
CA ARG A 118 5.02 2.78 -18.09
C ARG A 118 4.66 1.58 -18.96
N VAL A 119 4.07 1.85 -20.13
CA VAL A 119 3.75 0.78 -21.10
C VAL A 119 5.03 0.08 -21.55
N GLY A 120 6.09 0.84 -21.83
CA GLY A 120 7.41 0.27 -22.16
C GLY A 120 7.94 -0.66 -21.07
N LEU A 121 7.93 -0.24 -19.81
CA LEU A 121 8.35 -1.05 -18.66
C LEU A 121 7.54 -2.35 -18.55
N ILE A 122 6.21 -2.27 -18.70
CA ILE A 122 5.34 -3.46 -18.68
C ILE A 122 5.70 -4.41 -19.82
N GLN A 123 6.00 -3.90 -21.02
CA GLN A 123 6.43 -4.74 -22.13
C GLN A 123 7.77 -5.43 -21.83
N VAL A 124 8.75 -4.74 -21.26
CA VAL A 124 10.04 -5.37 -20.90
C VAL A 124 9.82 -6.52 -19.92
N VAL A 125 9.06 -6.29 -18.84
CA VAL A 125 8.80 -7.31 -17.81
C VAL A 125 8.03 -8.51 -18.36
N ARG A 126 7.11 -8.32 -19.31
CA ARG A 126 6.33 -9.42 -19.93
C ARG A 126 7.22 -10.43 -20.68
N HIS A 127 8.35 -9.99 -21.23
CA HIS A 127 9.21 -10.82 -22.08
C HIS A 127 10.44 -11.37 -21.34
N LEU A 128 10.51 -11.17 -20.02
CA LEU A 128 11.46 -11.85 -19.12
C LEU A 128 10.85 -13.17 -18.64
#